data_AF-A0A9E1PU14-F1
#
_entry.id   AF-A0A9E1PU14-F1
#
_cell.length_a   1.000
_cell.length_b   1.000
_cell.length_c   1.000
_cell.angle_alpha   90.00
_cell.angle_beta   90.00
_cell.angle_gamma   90.00
#
_symmetry.space_group_name_H-M   'P 1'
#
loop_
_entity.id
_entity.type
_entity.pdbx_description
1 polymer ?
#
loop_
_entity_poly.entity_id
_entity_poly.type
_entity_poly.pdbx_seq_one_letter_code
_entity_poly.pdbx_strand_id
1 'polypeptide(L)' 'MGEKADEILAMAGANHGIWLVWVDGYATFGSQCGQLHRALAEGSSESGRMINADGDRFYNSANLTHFGG' A
#
# COMPACT_ATOMS: atom_id res chain seq x y z
N MET A 1 4.60 12.57 -0.26
CA MET A 1 4.43 11.10 -0.35
C MET A 1 4.86 10.52 -1.70
N GLY A 2 4.75 11.25 -2.82
CA GLY A 2 5.23 10.78 -4.14
C GLY A 2 6.71 10.38 -4.15
N GLU A 3 7.61 11.24 -3.66
CA GLU A 3 9.05 10.94 -3.56
C GLU A 3 9.37 9.59 -2.88
N LYS A 4 8.63 9.26 -1.81
CA LYS A 4 8.82 8.00 -1.09
C LYS A 4 8.31 6.79 -1.86
N ALA A 5 7.22 6.95 -2.61
CA ALA A 5 6.70 5.91 -3.48
C ALA A 5 7.67 5.64 -4.63
N ASP A 6 8.23 6.70 -5.24
CA ASP A 6 9.21 6.61 -6.32
C ASP A 6 10.48 5.87 -5.86
N GLU A 7 10.99 6.16 -4.66
CA GLU A 7 12.10 5.42 -4.05
C GLU A 7 11.78 3.92 -3.91
N ILE A 8 10.58 3.57 -3.43
CA ILE A 8 10.15 2.18 -3.23
C ILE A 8 10.03 1.44 -4.57
N LEU A 9 9.42 2.08 -5.56
CA LEU A 9 9.28 1.54 -6.91
C LEU A 9 10.66 1.34 -7.56
N ALA A 10 11.57 2.30 -7.41
CA ALA A 10 12.94 2.17 -7.89
C ALA A 10 13.72 1.04 -7.21
N MET A 11 13.53 0.84 -5.90
CA MET A 11 14.13 -0.28 -5.17
C MET A 11 13.57 -1.64 -5.61
N ALA A 12 12.26 -1.74 -5.87
CA ALA A 12 11.64 -2.97 -6.35
C ALA A 12 12.12 -3.31 -7.78
N GLY A 13 12.24 -2.31 -8.65
CA GLY A 13 12.54 -2.50 -10.05
C GLY A 13 11.46 -3.31 -10.78
N ALA A 14 11.76 -3.81 -11.98
CA ALA A 14 10.78 -4.50 -12.82
C ALA A 14 10.47 -5.94 -12.40
N ASN A 15 11.24 -6.53 -11.47
CA ASN A 15 11.20 -7.98 -11.21
C ASN A 15 10.69 -8.34 -9.80
N HIS A 16 10.40 -7.36 -8.94
CA HIS A 16 9.95 -7.62 -7.57
C HIS A 16 8.59 -6.98 -7.33
N GLY A 17 7.69 -7.74 -6.70
CA GLY A 17 6.40 -7.23 -6.23
C GLY A 17 6.54 -6.53 -4.87
N ILE A 18 5.74 -5.48 -4.67
CA ILE A 18 5.66 -4.75 -3.40
C ILE A 18 4.43 -5.23 -2.64
N TRP A 19 4.62 -5.59 -1.38
CA TRP A 19 3.53 -5.94 -0.46
C TRP A 19 3.37 -4.83 0.58
N LEU A 20 2.20 -4.20 0.60
CA LEU A 20 1.88 -3.11 1.52
C LEU A 20 0.77 -3.55 2.49
N VAL A 21 1.12 -3.56 3.78
CA VAL A 21 0.16 -3.66 4.89
C VAL A 21 -0.17 -2.26 5.38
N TRP A 22 -1.45 -1.88 5.37
CA TRP A 22 -1.83 -0.52 5.71
C TRP A 22 -3.27 -0.38 6.23
N VAL A 23 -3.53 0.65 7.02
CA VAL A 23 -4.85 0.97 7.59
C VAL A 23 -5.15 2.43 7.26
N ASP A 24 -6.34 2.72 6.74
CA ASP A 24 -6.76 4.12 6.57
C ASP A 24 -7.23 4.70 7.92
N GLY A 25 -6.99 6.00 8.13
CA GLY A 25 -7.44 6.68 9.36
C GLY A 25 -6.67 6.32 10.64
N TYR A 26 -5.56 5.56 10.56
CA TYR A 26 -4.70 5.35 11.73
C TYR A 26 -4.01 6.68 12.11
N ALA A 27 -4.31 7.18 13.31
CA ALA A 27 -3.98 8.54 13.75
C ALA A 27 -2.49 8.88 13.66
N THR A 28 -1.61 7.89 13.81
CA THR A 28 -0.16 8.05 13.85
C THR A 28 0.45 8.56 12.55
N PHE A 29 -0.26 8.43 11.41
CA PHE A 29 0.27 8.83 10.11
C PHE A 29 -0.64 9.79 9.32
N GLY A 30 -1.72 10.31 9.91
CA GLY A 30 -2.52 11.40 9.31
C GLY A 30 -2.92 11.17 7.85
N SER A 31 -3.47 9.98 7.53
CA SER A 31 -3.87 9.56 6.17
C SER A 31 -2.74 9.40 5.15
N GLN A 32 -1.46 9.46 5.56
CA GLN A 32 -0.33 9.23 4.66
C GLN A 32 -0.28 7.80 4.12
N CYS A 33 -0.83 6.82 4.83
CA CYS A 33 -0.92 5.43 4.35
C CYS A 33 -1.77 5.31 3.07
N GLY A 34 -2.94 5.96 3.04
CA GLY A 34 -3.78 5.99 1.84
C GLY A 34 -3.17 6.80 0.69
N GLN A 35 -2.37 7.83 1.00
CA GLN A 35 -1.61 8.57 -0.01
C GLN A 35 -0.47 7.75 -0.61
N LEU A 36 0.28 7.02 0.22
CA LEU A 36 1.35 6.13 -0.22
C LEU A 36 0.78 4.97 -1.07
N HIS A 37 -0.32 4.35 -0.63
CA HIS A 37 -1.00 3.32 -1.41
C HIS A 37 -1.39 3.83 -2.81
N ARG A 38 -1.98 5.04 -2.90
CA ARG A 38 -2.34 5.63 -4.20
C ARG A 38 -1.13 5.89 -5.08
N ALA A 39 -0.07 6.49 -4.54
CA ALA A 39 1.14 6.76 -5.30
C ALA A 39 1.82 5.47 -5.82
N LEU A 40 1.84 4.40 -5.03
CA LEU A 40 2.32 3.08 -5.49
C LEU A 40 1.41 2.48 -6.56
N ALA A 41 0.09 2.61 -6.44
CA ALA A 41 -0.86 2.12 -7.43
C ALA A 41 -0.72 2.82 -8.79
N GLU A 42 -0.42 4.11 -8.80
CA GLU A 42 -0.21 4.90 -10.02
C GLU A 42 1.09 4.53 -10.76
N GLY A 43 2.11 4.10 -10.01
CA GLY A 43 3.43 3.74 -10.55
C GLY A 43 3.64 2.26 -10.85
N SER A 44 2.65 1.40 -10.61
CA SER A 44 2.75 -0.06 -10.82
C SER A 44 1.76 -0.56 -11.87
N SER A 45 2.20 -1.54 -12.67
CA SER A 45 1.42 -2.12 -13.78
C SER A 45 0.26 -3.00 -13.30
N GLU A 46 0.39 -3.59 -12.11
CA GLU A 46 -0.60 -4.48 -11.52
C GLU A 46 -0.82 -4.10 -10.06
N SER A 47 -2.06 -3.87 -9.62
CA SER A 47 -2.37 -3.68 -8.20
C SER A 47 -3.59 -4.51 -7.81
N GLY A 48 -3.45 -5.29 -6.73
CA GLY A 48 -4.49 -6.18 -6.23
C GLY A 48 -4.59 -6.11 -4.71
N ARG A 49 -5.78 -5.78 -4.19
CA ARG A 49 -6.05 -5.87 -2.75
C ARG A 49 -6.45 -7.29 -2.39
N MET A 50 -5.60 -7.95 -1.62
CA MET A 50 -5.75 -9.37 -1.24
C MET A 50 -6.56 -9.53 0.03
N ILE A 51 -6.40 -8.60 0.97
CA ILE A 51 -7.15 -8.58 2.24
C ILE A 51 -7.66 -7.16 2.44
N ASN A 52 -8.95 -7.04 2.76
CA ASN A 52 -9.55 -5.79 3.16
C ASN A 52 -9.56 -5.67 4.69
N ALA A 53 -9.35 -4.46 5.18
CA ALA A 53 -9.57 -4.17 6.59
C ALA A 53 -11.07 -4.35 6.91
N ASP A 54 -11.40 -5.36 7.70
CA ASP A 54 -12.74 -5.64 8.20
C ASP A 54 -12.71 -5.64 9.73
N GLY A 55 -13.24 -4.56 10.32
CA GLY A 55 -13.25 -4.34 11.77
C GLY A 55 -14.24 -5.22 12.53
N ASP A 56 -15.20 -5.85 11.84
CA ASP A 56 -16.15 -6.79 12.43
C ASP A 56 -15.52 -8.19 12.53
N ARG A 57 -14.64 -8.54 11.59
CA ARG A 57 -13.94 -9.82 11.56
C ARG A 57 -12.61 -9.82 12.30
N PHE A 58 -11.94 -8.68 12.41
CA PHE A 58 -10.59 -8.59 12.96
C PHE A 58 -10.46 -7.44 13.95
N TYR A 59 -9.96 -7.74 15.16
CA TYR A 59 -9.75 -6.76 16.22
C TYR A 59 -8.78 -5.62 15.83
N ASN A 60 -7.81 -5.91 14.96
CA ASN A 60 -6.92 -4.91 14.39
C ASN A 60 -6.87 -5.11 12.87
N SER A 61 -7.85 -4.54 12.18
CA SER A 61 -8.05 -4.75 10.75
C SER A 61 -7.06 -3.93 9.93
N ALA A 62 -6.34 -4.58 9.02
CA ALA A 62 -5.46 -3.94 8.03
C ALA A 62 -5.69 -4.48 6.62
N ASN A 63 -5.41 -3.63 5.64
CA ASN A 63 -5.42 -3.99 4.24
C ASN A 63 -4.08 -4.60 3.87
N LEU A 64 -4.10 -5.63 3.03
CA LEU A 64 -2.92 -6.15 2.35
C LEU A 64 -3.10 -5.91 0.86
N THR A 65 -2.20 -5.13 0.27
CA THR A 65 -2.18 -4.84 -1.17
C THR A 65 -0.88 -5.31 -1.77
N HIS A 66 -0.96 -5.95 -2.93
CA HIS A 66 0.18 -6.32 -3.74
C HIS A 66 0.27 -5.39 -4.95
N PHE A 67 1.48 -4.95 -5.29
CA PHE A 67 1.78 -4.20 -6.50
C PHE A 67 2.84 -4.96 -7.32
N GLY A 68 2.53 -5.28 -8.57
CA GLY A 68 3.45 -5.94 -9.51
C GLY A 68 4.21 -4.93 -10.39
N GLY A 69 5.36 -5.38 -10.89
CA GLY A 69 6.17 -4.69 -11.91
C GLY A 69 5.67 -4.96 -13.32
#